data_AF-A0A2E9AUB8-F1
#
_entry.id   AF-A0A2E9AUB8-F1
#
_cell.length_a   1.000
_cell.length_b   1.000
_cell.length_c   1.000
_cell.angle_alpha   90.00
_cell.angle_beta   90.00
_cell.angle_gamma   90.00
#
_symmetry.space_group_name_H-M   'P 1'
#
loop_
_entity.id
_entity.type
_entity.pdbx_description
1 polymer ?
#
loop_
_entity_poly.entity_id
_entity_poly.type
_entity_poly.pdbx_seq_one_letter_code
_entity_poly.pdbx_strand_id
1 'polypeptide(L)'
;MRYFYFLLLLIPLLTNANEKDFKEGDEFQAKKFEAIAVYLYKADASRVNTARELSFSLNDFLDHATVDTRDIFRIRKGDTFTLTKSFRNGDIFEVNLKSQRAKREKYFVLSEDLKNSSLELIVKES
;
A
#
# COMPACT_ATOMS: atom_id res chain seq x y z
N MET A 1 -6.56 15.28 -44.24
CA MET A 1 -6.98 13.94 -43.77
C MET A 1 -5.82 12.95 -43.52
N ARG A 2 -4.55 13.38 -43.33
CA ARG A 2 -3.42 12.44 -43.16
C ARG A 2 -2.90 12.29 -41.72
N TYR A 3 -3.28 13.20 -40.82
CA TYR A 3 -2.82 13.22 -39.42
C TYR A 3 -3.86 12.72 -38.42
N PHE A 4 -5.08 12.40 -38.87
CA PHE A 4 -6.16 11.94 -37.98
C PHE A 4 -5.83 10.58 -37.32
N TYR A 5 -5.14 9.70 -38.05
CA TYR A 5 -4.68 8.41 -37.53
C TYR A 5 -3.57 8.53 -36.49
N PHE A 6 -2.74 9.59 -36.54
CA PHE A 6 -1.71 9.85 -35.53
C PHE A 6 -2.33 10.27 -34.19
N LEU A 7 -3.50 10.93 -34.21
CA LEU A 7 -4.21 11.33 -32.99
C LEU A 7 -4.81 10.13 -32.24
N LEU A 8 -5.22 9.08 -32.98
CA LEU A 8 -5.76 7.83 -32.42
C LEU A 8 -4.70 7.02 -31.65
N LEU A 9 -3.42 7.13 -32.01
CA LEU A 9 -2.31 6.48 -31.29
C LEU A 9 -2.02 7.10 -29.91
N LEU A 10 -2.52 8.30 -29.64
CA LEU A 10 -2.35 8.99 -28.34
C LEU A 10 -3.46 8.65 -27.34
N ILE A 11 -4.55 8.03 -27.78
CA ILE A 11 -5.69 7.65 -26.92
C ILE A 11 -5.29 6.67 -25.79
N PRO A 12 -4.45 5.63 -25.97
CA PRO A 12 -4.08 4.72 -24.88
C PRO A 12 -3.22 5.37 -23.77
N LEU A 13 -2.68 6.57 -23.99
CA LEU A 13 -1.97 7.31 -22.93
C LEU A 13 -2.92 7.97 -21.94
N LEU A 14 -4.18 8.23 -22.31
CA LEU A 14 -5.15 8.93 -21.48
C LEU A 14 -5.93 7.99 -20.53
N THR A 15 -5.88 6.68 -20.77
CA THR A 15 -6.72 5.69 -20.04
C THR A 15 -6.04 5.07 -18.82
N ASN A 16 -4.88 5.56 -18.38
CA ASN A 16 -4.19 5.07 -17.17
C ASN A 16 -4.34 6.02 -15.99
N ALA A 17 -5.48 6.70 -15.86
CA ALA A 17 -5.89 7.19 -14.55
C ALA A 17 -6.40 5.98 -13.76
N ASN A 18 -5.47 5.23 -13.17
CA ASN A 18 -5.81 4.20 -12.20
C ASN A 18 -6.55 4.94 -11.08
N GLU A 19 -7.87 4.78 -11.01
CA GLU A 19 -8.65 5.29 -9.90
C GLU A 19 -8.03 4.66 -8.65
N LYS A 20 -7.47 5.49 -7.77
CA LYS A 20 -6.77 4.96 -6.60
C LYS A 20 -7.82 4.34 -5.70
N ASP A 21 -7.72 3.02 -5.51
CA ASP A 21 -8.64 2.25 -4.66
C ASP A 21 -8.75 2.84 -3.23
N PHE A 22 -7.70 3.54 -2.78
CA PHE A 22 -7.56 4.09 -1.44
C PHE A 22 -6.97 5.51 -1.47
N LYS A 23 -7.29 6.31 -0.45
CA LYS A 23 -6.78 7.68 -0.29
C LYS A 23 -6.52 8.07 1.16
N GLU A 24 -5.82 9.19 1.32
CA GLU A 24 -5.61 9.81 2.63
C GLU A 24 -6.95 10.11 3.30
N GLY A 25 -7.06 9.83 4.60
CA GLY A 25 -8.30 9.91 5.37
C GLY A 25 -9.02 8.56 5.52
N ASP A 26 -8.82 7.61 4.60
CA ASP A 26 -9.45 6.29 4.72
C ASP A 26 -9.01 5.59 6.01
N GLU A 27 -9.97 4.99 6.71
CA GLU A 27 -9.74 4.26 7.97
C GLU A 27 -10.10 2.79 7.83
N PHE A 28 -9.22 1.93 8.33
CA PHE A 28 -9.36 0.49 8.28
C PHE A 28 -9.41 -0.12 9.68
N GLN A 29 -10.15 -1.23 9.80
CA GLN A 29 -10.16 -2.10 10.98
C GLN A 29 -9.74 -3.51 10.62
N ALA A 30 -8.88 -4.12 11.45
CA ALA A 30 -8.49 -5.51 11.30
C ALA A 30 -9.55 -6.49 11.86
N LYS A 31 -10.05 -7.40 11.02
CA LYS A 31 -11.03 -8.44 11.39
C LYS A 31 -10.39 -9.73 11.90
N LYS A 32 -9.17 -10.06 11.47
CA LYS A 32 -8.48 -11.33 11.77
C LYS A 32 -7.21 -11.12 12.61
N PHE A 33 -6.76 -12.18 13.29
CA PHE A 33 -5.65 -12.14 14.26
C PHE A 33 -4.28 -11.79 13.63
N GLU A 34 -4.10 -12.02 12.33
CA GLU A 34 -2.94 -11.56 11.55
C GLU A 34 -3.44 -10.90 10.26
N ALA A 35 -3.86 -9.64 10.36
CA ALA A 35 -4.51 -8.98 9.23
C ALA A 35 -3.50 -8.60 8.15
N ILE A 36 -2.53 -7.75 8.50
CA ILE A 36 -1.46 -7.29 7.62
C ILE A 36 -0.20 -6.92 8.41
N ALA A 37 0.93 -6.91 7.72
CA ALA A 37 2.19 -6.34 8.19
C ALA A 37 2.28 -4.86 7.78
N VAL A 38 2.74 -4.02 8.68
CA VAL A 38 3.14 -2.63 8.39
C VAL A 38 4.60 -2.41 8.77
N TYR A 39 5.26 -1.56 8.01
CA TYR A 39 6.70 -1.32 8.10
C TYR A 39 6.99 -0.10 8.97
N LEU A 40 8.06 -0.20 9.74
CA LEU A 40 8.52 0.88 10.60
C LEU A 40 9.18 2.01 9.81
N TYR A 41 9.84 1.66 8.71
CA TYR A 41 10.55 2.59 7.84
C TYR A 41 9.96 2.59 6.43
N LYS A 42 9.78 3.79 5.87
CA LYS A 42 9.37 3.97 4.47
C LYS A 42 10.30 3.26 3.49
N ALA A 43 11.60 3.22 3.80
CA ALA A 43 12.60 2.58 2.95
C ALA A 43 12.31 1.08 2.77
N ASP A 44 11.86 0.40 3.84
CA ASP A 44 11.53 -1.03 3.78
C ASP A 44 10.25 -1.26 2.98
N ALA A 45 9.20 -0.48 3.23
CA ALA A 45 7.99 -0.51 2.39
C ALA A 45 8.34 -0.26 0.91
N SER A 46 9.21 0.73 0.63
CA SER A 46 9.64 1.05 -0.74
C SER A 46 10.40 -0.09 -1.40
N ARG A 47 11.25 -0.78 -0.64
CA ARG A 47 12.02 -1.93 -1.11
C ARG A 47 11.11 -3.10 -1.45
N VAL A 48 10.18 -3.44 -0.55
CA VAL A 48 9.19 -4.51 -0.79
C VAL A 48 8.28 -4.16 -1.97
N ASN A 49 7.82 -2.91 -2.09
CA ASN A 49 7.03 -2.47 -3.24
C ASN A 49 7.78 -2.67 -4.55
N THR A 50 9.04 -2.22 -4.59
CA THR A 50 9.88 -2.31 -5.79
C THR A 50 10.16 -3.76 -6.15
N ALA A 51 10.42 -4.63 -5.16
CA ALA A 51 10.56 -6.06 -5.38
C ALA A 51 9.26 -6.68 -5.91
N ARG A 52 8.09 -6.33 -5.37
CA ARG A 52 6.81 -6.84 -5.92
C ARG A 52 6.57 -6.46 -7.38
N GLU A 53 6.95 -5.24 -7.77
CA GLU A 53 6.76 -4.75 -9.13
C GLU A 53 7.75 -5.35 -10.13
N LEU A 54 8.99 -5.57 -9.71
CA LEU A 54 10.10 -5.87 -10.62
C LEU A 54 10.58 -7.32 -10.54
N SER A 55 10.14 -8.10 -9.55
CA SER A 55 10.63 -9.47 -9.41
C SER A 55 10.05 -10.41 -10.46
N PHE A 56 10.95 -11.10 -11.16
CA PHE A 56 10.59 -12.06 -12.21
C PHE A 56 10.49 -13.50 -11.70
N SER A 57 10.87 -13.75 -10.45
CA SER A 57 10.76 -15.04 -9.78
C SER A 57 10.60 -14.88 -8.26
N LEU A 58 10.20 -15.96 -7.58
CA LEU A 58 10.09 -15.96 -6.13
C LEU A 58 11.44 -15.77 -5.42
N ASN A 59 12.53 -16.33 -5.97
CA ASN A 59 13.87 -16.17 -5.38
C ASN A 59 14.35 -14.71 -5.49
N ASP A 60 14.15 -14.13 -6.68
CA ASP A 60 14.45 -12.72 -6.95
C ASP A 60 13.65 -11.79 -6.03
N PHE A 61 12.38 -12.12 -5.77
CA PHE A 61 11.58 -11.42 -4.76
C PHE A 61 12.17 -11.56 -3.36
N LEU A 62 12.54 -12.78 -2.93
CA LEU A 62 13.10 -13.00 -1.61
C LEU A 62 14.42 -12.25 -1.42
N ASP A 63 15.28 -12.20 -2.43
CA ASP A 63 16.57 -11.52 -2.37
C ASP A 63 16.41 -10.00 -2.19
N HIS A 64 15.38 -9.42 -2.81
CA HIS A 64 15.15 -7.97 -2.82
C HIS A 64 14.10 -7.47 -1.83
N ALA A 65 13.17 -8.31 -1.37
CA ALA A 65 12.11 -7.93 -0.43
C ALA A 65 12.46 -8.21 1.03
N THR A 66 13.71 -8.53 1.35
CA THR A 66 14.14 -8.77 2.73
C THR A 66 13.97 -7.53 3.61
N VAL A 67 13.29 -7.72 4.75
CA VAL A 67 13.09 -6.71 5.80
C VAL A 67 13.40 -7.34 7.14
N ASP A 68 14.06 -6.60 8.02
CA ASP A 68 14.28 -7.05 9.39
C ASP A 68 12.93 -7.20 10.11
N THR A 69 12.67 -8.38 10.68
CA THR A 69 11.44 -8.66 11.43
C THR A 69 11.16 -7.66 12.57
N ARG A 70 12.20 -7.02 13.11
CA ARG A 70 12.10 -5.97 14.15
C ARG A 70 11.47 -4.68 13.63
N ASP A 71 11.56 -4.45 12.32
CA ASP A 71 11.03 -3.30 11.61
C ASP A 71 9.62 -3.58 11.05
N ILE A 72 9.03 -4.71 11.40
CA ILE A 72 7.67 -5.09 11.03
C ILE A 72 6.77 -5.06 12.26
N PHE A 73 5.67 -4.32 12.16
CA PHE A 73 4.58 -4.38 13.13
C PHE A 73 3.40 -5.15 12.52
N ARG A 74 2.89 -6.14 13.25
CA ARG A 74 1.71 -6.90 12.84
C ARG A 74 0.45 -6.31 13.46
N ILE A 75 -0.46 -5.90 12.59
CA ILE A 75 -1.81 -5.46 12.96
C ILE A 75 -2.63 -6.69 13.35
N ARG A 76 -3.26 -6.62 14.53
CA ARG A 76 -4.10 -7.70 15.07
C ARG A 76 -5.57 -7.31 15.02
N LYS A 77 -6.42 -8.32 15.16
CA LYS A 77 -7.87 -8.15 15.27
C LYS A 77 -8.24 -7.03 16.25
N GLY A 78 -9.07 -6.10 15.80
CA GLY A 78 -9.57 -4.97 16.57
C GLY A 78 -8.73 -3.70 16.48
N ASP A 79 -7.49 -3.76 16.01
CA ASP A 79 -6.71 -2.55 15.73
C ASP A 79 -7.36 -1.77 14.58
N THR A 80 -7.34 -0.44 14.67
CA THR A 80 -7.68 0.44 13.55
C THR A 80 -6.50 1.31 13.15
N PHE A 81 -6.49 1.74 11.89
CA PHE A 81 -5.48 2.67 11.39
C PHE A 81 -6.05 3.55 10.29
N THR A 82 -5.53 4.77 10.21
CA THR A 82 -5.93 5.78 9.21
C THR A 82 -4.78 6.03 8.25
N LEU A 83 -5.06 6.10 6.94
CA LEU A 83 -4.09 6.51 5.93
C LEU A 83 -3.85 8.01 6.04
N THR A 84 -2.61 8.43 6.28
CA THR A 84 -2.29 9.85 6.54
C THR A 84 -1.56 10.53 5.41
N LYS A 85 -0.67 9.84 4.70
CA LYS A 85 0.09 10.37 3.57
C LYS A 85 0.31 9.32 2.50
N SER A 86 0.13 9.70 1.24
CA SER A 86 0.40 8.87 0.08
C SER A 86 1.81 9.11 -0.47
N PHE A 87 2.51 8.03 -0.84
CA PHE A 87 3.78 8.07 -1.54
C PHE A 87 3.70 7.21 -2.80
N ARG A 88 4.65 7.41 -3.73
CA ARG A 88 4.75 6.65 -4.99
C ARG A 88 3.38 6.54 -5.66
N ASN A 89 2.74 7.67 -5.90
CA ASN A 89 1.43 7.73 -6.56
C ASN A 89 0.33 6.82 -5.96
N GLY A 90 0.39 6.48 -4.68
CA GLY A 90 -0.62 5.63 -4.04
C GLY A 90 -0.18 4.21 -3.73
N ASP A 91 1.04 3.82 -4.08
CA ASP A 91 1.52 2.46 -3.83
C ASP A 91 1.85 2.23 -2.35
N ILE A 92 2.19 3.30 -1.63
CA ILE A 92 2.59 3.25 -0.22
C ILE A 92 1.87 4.35 0.55
N PHE A 93 1.34 4.00 1.72
CA PHE A 93 0.75 4.97 2.64
C PHE A 93 1.49 5.01 3.98
N GLU A 94 1.71 6.21 4.51
CA GLU A 94 1.91 6.40 5.95
C GLU A 94 0.58 6.14 6.66
N VAL A 95 0.62 5.46 7.79
CA VAL A 95 -0.55 5.17 8.60
C VAL A 95 -0.32 5.56 10.05
N ASN A 96 -1.37 6.06 10.68
CA ASN A 96 -1.43 6.25 12.11
C ASN A 96 -2.20 5.08 12.73
N LEU A 97 -1.54 4.31 13.61
CA LEU A 97 -2.11 3.13 14.25
C LEU A 97 -2.79 3.51 15.57
N LYS A 98 -4.10 3.28 15.66
CA LYS A 98 -4.88 3.41 16.90
C LYS A 98 -4.82 2.09 17.68
N SER A 99 -3.63 1.70 18.11
CA SER A 99 -3.39 0.47 18.87
C SER A 99 -2.54 0.75 20.12
N GLN A 100 -2.94 0.20 21.27
CA GLN A 100 -2.15 0.31 22.51
C GLN A 100 -0.77 -0.34 22.42
N ARG A 101 -0.56 -1.22 21.44
CA ARG A 101 0.72 -1.92 21.21
C ARG A 101 1.65 -1.15 20.26
N ALA A 102 1.13 -0.12 19.59
CA ALA A 102 1.94 0.68 18.67
C ALA A 102 3.06 1.36 19.47
N LYS A 103 4.30 1.12 19.04
CA LYS A 103 5.49 1.68 19.69
C LYS A 103 5.86 3.06 19.12
N ARG A 104 5.27 3.42 17.99
CA ARG A 104 5.52 4.66 17.26
C ARG A 104 4.20 5.24 16.75
N GLU A 105 4.21 6.52 16.46
CA GLU A 105 3.06 7.24 15.90
C GLU A 105 2.79 6.89 14.43
N LYS A 106 3.82 6.43 13.70
CA LYS A 106 3.78 6.31 12.24
C LYS A 106 4.37 4.99 11.77
N TYR A 107 3.68 4.38 10.82
CA TYR A 107 4.07 3.18 10.12
C TYR A 107 3.76 3.33 8.62
N PHE A 108 4.19 2.38 7.81
CA PHE A 108 3.99 2.39 6.37
C PHE A 108 3.36 1.08 5.90
N VAL A 109 2.43 1.17 4.95
CA VAL A 109 1.71 0.01 4.38
C VAL A 109 1.70 0.11 2.86
N LEU A 110 1.69 -1.04 2.20
CA LEU A 110 1.50 -1.12 0.75
C LEU A 110 0.01 -1.10 0.42
N SER A 111 -0.38 -0.38 -0.63
CA SER A 111 -1.77 -0.34 -1.08
C SER A 111 -2.30 -1.73 -1.44
N GLU A 112 -1.46 -2.59 -2.00
CA GLU A 112 -1.82 -3.97 -2.31
C GLU A 112 -2.18 -4.78 -1.07
N ASP A 113 -1.55 -4.51 0.07
CA ASP A 113 -1.88 -5.19 1.33
C ASP A 113 -3.23 -4.72 1.90
N LEU A 114 -3.70 -3.52 1.53
CA LEU A 114 -5.01 -2.99 1.95
C LEU A 114 -6.20 -3.74 1.31
N LYS A 115 -5.97 -4.44 0.19
CA LYS A 115 -6.97 -5.30 -0.47
C LYS A 115 -7.21 -6.62 0.27
N ASN A 116 -6.46 -6.89 1.34
CA ASN A 116 -6.58 -8.13 2.11
C ASN A 116 -7.96 -8.23 2.78
N SER A 117 -8.67 -9.34 2.56
CA SER A 117 -9.98 -9.66 3.18
C SER A 117 -10.01 -9.64 4.72
N SER A 118 -8.84 -9.57 5.35
CA SER A 118 -8.69 -9.43 6.80
C SER A 118 -8.86 -7.99 7.29
N LEU A 119 -8.99 -7.04 6.38
CA LEU A 119 -9.25 -5.62 6.65
C LEU A 119 -10.68 -5.23 6.25
N GLU A 120 -11.23 -4.29 6.99
CA GLU A 120 -12.48 -3.60 6.69
C GLU A 120 -12.20 -2.13 6.51
N LEU A 121 -12.63 -1.54 5.39
CA LEU A 121 -12.70 -0.09 5.27
C LEU A 121 -13.92 0.39 6.08
N ILE A 122 -13.66 1.12 7.16
CA ILE A 122 -14.70 1.60 8.09
C ILE A 122 -15.05 3.07 7.88
N VAL A 123 -14.12 3.87 7.36
CA VAL A 123 -14.36 5.24 6.91
C VAL A 123 -13.75 5.38 5.53
N LYS A 124 -14.57 5.77 4.56
CA LYS A 124 -14.13 6.15 3.23
C LYS A 124 -14.21 7.67 3.14
N GLU A 125 -13.08 8.33 3.00
CA GLU A 125 -13.07 9.77 2.79
C GLU A 125 -13.74 10.06 1.42
N SER A 126 -14.30 11.25 1.19
CA SER A 126 -14.99 11.61 -0.08
C SER A 126 -14.13 12.44 -1.02
#